data_AF-A0A968ZGP8-F1
#
_entry.id   AF-A0A968ZGP8-F1
#
_cell.length_a   1.000
_cell.length_b   1.000
_cell.length_c   1.000
_cell.angle_alpha   90.00
_cell.angle_beta   90.00
_cell.angle_gamma   90.00
#
_symmetry.space_group_name_H-M   'P 1'
#
loop_
_entity.id
_entity.type
_entity.pdbx_description
1 polymer ?
#
loop_
_entity_poly.entity_id
_entity_poly.type
_entity_poly.pdbx_seq_one_letter_code
_entity_poly.pdbx_strand_id
1 'polypeptide(L)'
;MSSFPLQGLAGSPALPMASVVGAATFGARLQLSLQDSLVLEQVYSMHVSQGQDCNGNAFDPTPVNFELCQTPDSADVLINEVLFNPRSGGVDFVEVYNRSSKFLNLRNWRLADEEAGVLRQSIVGAENQVLRPGQFLVLTTSPTTLRAHYPRGVSERFYTSAMPSMPDDEGEVVLLDSLFQLLDRLDYDEDMHSALLEDENGVSLERLSLEQGTNHRSNWMSAAAQAGYATPGYANTQNAELFTGLAPVLAAPRVFVPGSGLMPQFTQVSYTLQQGGAYLTLLVVDRSGRRVKTLL
;
A
#
# COMPACT_ATOMS: atom_id res chain seq x y z
N MET A 1 -21.29 -44.83 -2.59
CA MET A 1 -20.68 -43.53 -2.95
C MET A 1 -21.80 -42.59 -3.31
N SER A 2 -22.20 -41.71 -2.39
CA SER A 2 -23.23 -40.70 -2.64
C SER A 2 -22.51 -39.48 -3.21
N SER A 3 -22.57 -39.30 -4.53
CA SER A 3 -22.12 -38.07 -5.17
C SER A 3 -23.21 -37.00 -5.00
N PHE A 4 -22.86 -35.82 -4.49
CA PHE A 4 -23.69 -34.64 -4.71
C PHE A 4 -23.45 -34.19 -6.15
N PRO A 5 -24.47 -34.19 -7.03
CA PRO A 5 -24.32 -33.55 -8.33
C PRO A 5 -24.28 -32.03 -8.08
N LEU A 6 -23.07 -31.47 -8.02
CA LEU A 6 -22.90 -30.02 -8.15
C LEU A 6 -23.28 -29.65 -9.58
N GLN A 7 -24.54 -29.25 -9.76
CA GLN A 7 -24.99 -28.67 -11.01
C GLN A 7 -24.78 -27.16 -10.96
N GLY A 8 -24.35 -26.58 -12.08
CA GLY A 8 -24.32 -25.13 -12.23
C GLY A 8 -23.19 -24.41 -11.49
N LEU A 9 -21.97 -24.92 -11.52
CA LEU A 9 -20.81 -24.06 -11.30
C LEU A 9 -20.76 -23.02 -12.44
N ALA A 10 -20.83 -21.75 -12.08
CA ALA A 10 -20.78 -20.64 -13.04
C ALA A 10 -19.63 -19.71 -12.68
N GLY A 11 -18.84 -19.36 -13.70
CA GLY A 11 -17.73 -18.42 -13.60
C GLY A 11 -18.03 -17.11 -14.31
N SER A 12 -17.53 -16.00 -13.77
CA SER A 12 -17.50 -14.70 -14.45
C SER A 12 -16.09 -14.10 -14.37
N PRO A 13 -15.41 -13.80 -15.50
CA PRO A 13 -15.77 -14.16 -16.88
C PRO A 13 -15.98 -15.67 -17.10
N ALA A 14 -16.53 -16.05 -18.26
CA ALA A 14 -16.82 -17.44 -18.56
C ALA A 14 -15.57 -18.33 -18.42
N LEU A 15 -15.70 -19.39 -17.61
CA LEU A 15 -14.62 -20.34 -17.30
C LEU A 15 -15.05 -21.74 -17.74
N PRO A 16 -14.69 -22.20 -18.95
CA PRO A 16 -15.02 -23.54 -19.39
C PRO A 16 -14.31 -24.58 -18.52
N MET A 17 -15.09 -25.38 -17.79
CA MET A 17 -14.58 -26.43 -16.92
C MET A 17 -14.36 -27.74 -17.69
N ALA A 18 -13.18 -28.34 -17.53
CA ALA A 18 -12.85 -29.66 -18.06
C ALA A 18 -13.36 -30.77 -17.13
N SER A 19 -13.20 -30.60 -15.81
CA SER A 19 -13.74 -31.53 -14.83
C SER A 19 -13.91 -30.89 -13.45
N VAL A 20 -14.85 -31.44 -12.68
CA VAL A 20 -15.10 -31.11 -11.28
C VAL A 20 -14.99 -32.40 -10.49
N VAL A 21 -14.01 -32.48 -9.58
CA VAL A 21 -13.78 -33.67 -8.75
C VAL A 21 -13.98 -33.28 -7.28
N GLY A 22 -14.86 -34.02 -6.59
CA GLY A 22 -14.95 -33.93 -5.14
C GLY A 22 -13.73 -34.60 -4.51
N ALA A 23 -12.98 -33.89 -3.67
CA ALA A 23 -11.89 -34.49 -2.90
C ALA A 23 -12.48 -35.58 -1.97
N ALA A 24 -11.77 -36.70 -1.80
CA ALA A 24 -12.27 -37.99 -1.32
C ALA A 24 -12.80 -38.05 0.13
N THR A 25 -12.96 -36.92 0.81
CA THR A 25 -13.68 -36.80 2.08
C THR A 25 -14.90 -35.90 1.87
N PHE A 26 -16.07 -36.44 2.22
CA PHE A 26 -17.37 -35.76 2.16
C PHE A 26 -17.25 -34.25 2.46
N GLY A 27 -17.52 -33.42 1.45
CA GLY A 27 -17.90 -32.01 1.63
C GLY A 27 -16.83 -30.96 1.95
N ALA A 28 -15.52 -31.23 1.85
CA ALA A 28 -14.53 -30.20 2.27
C ALA A 28 -13.87 -29.41 1.13
N ARG A 29 -13.62 -30.02 -0.04
CA ARG A 29 -12.88 -29.38 -1.14
C ARG A 29 -13.32 -29.85 -2.51
N LEU A 30 -13.45 -28.91 -3.44
CA LEU A 30 -13.64 -29.18 -4.86
C LEU A 30 -12.34 -28.88 -5.58
N GLN A 31 -11.91 -29.79 -6.45
CA GLN A 31 -10.85 -29.54 -7.39
C GLN A 31 -11.45 -29.33 -8.78
N LEU A 32 -11.11 -28.19 -9.38
CA LEU A 32 -11.59 -27.79 -10.68
C LEU A 32 -10.43 -27.83 -11.67
N SER A 33 -10.64 -28.52 -12.78
CA SER A 33 -9.75 -28.46 -13.94
C SER A 33 -10.42 -27.59 -14.99
N LEU A 34 -9.74 -26.54 -15.44
CA LEU A 34 -10.22 -25.66 -16.49
C LEU A 34 -9.77 -26.18 -17.87
N GLN A 35 -10.56 -25.91 -18.91
CA GLN A 35 -10.16 -26.22 -20.29
C GLN A 35 -9.09 -25.26 -20.77
N ASP A 36 -9.24 -23.99 -20.43
CA ASP A 36 -8.32 -22.92 -20.78
C ASP A 36 -7.54 -22.44 -19.55
N SER A 37 -6.31 -21.95 -19.79
CA SER A 37 -5.54 -21.25 -18.77
C SER A 37 -6.24 -19.97 -18.32
N LEU A 38 -6.08 -19.61 -17.04
CA LEU A 38 -6.53 -18.31 -16.55
C LEU A 38 -5.76 -17.19 -17.25
N VAL A 39 -6.49 -16.11 -17.55
CA VAL A 39 -5.93 -14.88 -18.12
C VAL A 39 -5.32 -14.06 -16.98
N LEU A 40 -4.17 -13.44 -17.26
CA LEU A 40 -3.51 -12.53 -16.32
C LEU A 40 -4.36 -11.28 -16.09
N GLU A 41 -4.17 -10.62 -14.94
CA GLU A 41 -4.81 -9.33 -14.62
C GLU A 41 -6.35 -9.37 -14.58
N GLN A 42 -6.93 -10.58 -14.56
CA GLN A 42 -8.37 -10.81 -14.54
C GLN A 42 -8.82 -11.36 -13.17
N VAL A 43 -9.80 -10.68 -12.58
CA VAL A 43 -10.55 -11.22 -11.44
C VAL A 43 -11.57 -12.22 -11.95
N TYR A 44 -11.59 -13.42 -11.38
CA TYR A 44 -12.61 -14.42 -11.63
C TYR A 44 -13.52 -14.55 -10.42
N SER A 45 -14.82 -14.71 -10.65
CA SER A 45 -15.81 -15.00 -9.63
C SER A 45 -16.47 -16.33 -9.93
N MET A 46 -16.63 -17.17 -8.92
CA MET A 46 -17.24 -18.49 -9.06
C MET A 46 -18.24 -18.75 -7.96
N HIS A 47 -19.40 -19.28 -8.34
CA HIS A 47 -20.43 -19.70 -7.38
C HIS A 47 -21.07 -21.01 -7.82
N VAL A 48 -21.63 -21.71 -6.85
CA VAL A 48 -22.49 -22.88 -7.09
C VAL A 48 -23.91 -22.35 -7.24
N SER A 49 -24.46 -22.35 -8.45
CA SER A 49 -25.80 -21.78 -8.73
C SER A 49 -26.96 -22.69 -8.29
N GLN A 50 -26.72 -23.99 -8.12
CA GLN A 50 -27.74 -24.97 -7.72
C GLN A 50 -27.11 -25.97 -6.73
N GLY A 51 -27.50 -25.90 -5.46
CA GLY A 51 -27.09 -26.85 -4.42
C GLY A 51 -28.19 -27.02 -3.38
N GLN A 52 -28.45 -28.27 -2.98
CA GLN A 52 -29.38 -28.61 -1.90
C GLN A 52 -28.73 -29.56 -0.91
N ASP A 53 -29.10 -29.48 0.35
CA ASP A 53 -28.74 -30.49 1.35
C ASP A 53 -29.59 -31.77 1.20
N CYS A 54 -29.32 -32.79 2.04
CA CYS A 54 -30.07 -34.05 2.01
C CYS A 54 -31.57 -33.90 2.31
N ASN A 55 -31.99 -32.78 2.89
CA ASN A 55 -33.37 -32.46 3.22
C ASN A 55 -34.03 -31.57 2.15
N GLY A 56 -33.30 -31.21 1.08
CA GLY A 56 -33.80 -30.36 0.01
C GLY A 56 -33.68 -28.86 0.29
N ASN A 57 -33.00 -28.44 1.36
CA ASN A 57 -32.79 -27.01 1.64
C ASN A 57 -31.79 -26.44 0.63
N ALA A 58 -32.20 -25.40 -0.10
CA ALA A 58 -31.34 -24.70 -1.05
C ALA A 58 -30.22 -23.92 -0.33
N PHE A 59 -29.04 -23.92 -0.95
CA PHE A 59 -27.91 -23.09 -0.53
C PHE A 59 -28.03 -21.67 -1.10
N ASP A 60 -27.59 -20.66 -0.35
CA ASP A 60 -27.46 -19.27 -0.83
C ASP A 60 -26.13 -19.10 -1.59
N PRO A 61 -26.15 -18.92 -2.91
CA PRO A 61 -24.93 -18.92 -3.72
C PRO A 61 -24.02 -17.73 -3.37
N THR A 62 -23.00 -17.98 -2.54
CA THR A 62 -21.97 -16.99 -2.25
C THR A 62 -20.84 -17.09 -3.28
N PRO A 63 -20.56 -16.03 -4.06
CA PRO A 63 -19.44 -16.03 -4.99
C PRO A 63 -18.10 -16.03 -4.26
N VAL A 64 -17.18 -16.82 -4.77
CA VAL A 64 -15.77 -16.84 -4.38
C VAL A 64 -14.96 -16.20 -5.50
N ASN A 65 -14.21 -15.15 -5.15
CA ASN A 65 -13.33 -14.48 -6.09
C ASN A 65 -11.91 -15.06 -6.01
N PHE A 66 -11.26 -15.20 -7.16
CA PHE A 66 -9.88 -15.65 -7.26
C PHE A 66 -9.18 -15.04 -8.47
N GLU A 67 -7.85 -15.09 -8.43
CA GLU A 67 -6.95 -14.43 -9.37
C GLU A 67 -5.80 -15.37 -9.71
N LEU A 68 -5.16 -15.18 -10.87
CA LEU A 68 -3.87 -15.79 -11.15
C LEU A 68 -2.74 -14.87 -10.69
N CYS A 69 -2.00 -15.29 -9.66
CA CYS A 69 -0.84 -14.54 -9.17
C CYS A 69 0.37 -14.71 -10.10
N GLN A 70 1.20 -13.67 -10.16
CA GLN A 70 2.42 -13.63 -10.97
C GLN A 70 3.65 -13.39 -10.09
N THR A 71 4.83 -13.73 -10.61
CA THR A 71 6.11 -13.33 -10.00
C THR A 71 6.31 -11.84 -10.20
N PRO A 72 6.70 -11.09 -9.15
CA PRO A 72 7.05 -9.68 -9.30
C PRO A 72 8.37 -9.51 -10.07
N ASP A 73 8.49 -8.39 -10.79
CA ASP A 73 9.75 -7.85 -11.28
C ASP A 73 10.24 -6.74 -10.32
N SER A 74 11.48 -6.29 -10.48
CA SER A 74 12.01 -5.15 -9.71
C SER A 74 11.12 -3.90 -9.88
N ALA A 75 10.85 -3.20 -8.78
CA ALA A 75 9.98 -2.03 -8.70
C ALA A 75 8.48 -2.25 -9.00
N ASP A 76 8.01 -3.51 -9.15
CA ASP A 76 6.56 -3.79 -9.20
C ASP A 76 5.87 -3.43 -7.87
N VAL A 77 6.59 -3.62 -6.76
CA VAL A 77 6.16 -3.21 -5.43
C VAL A 77 7.17 -2.25 -4.86
N LEU A 78 6.65 -1.13 -4.35
CA LEU A 78 7.42 -0.03 -3.80
C LEU A 78 7.15 0.12 -2.31
N ILE A 79 8.16 0.50 -1.54
CA ILE A 79 7.99 1.00 -0.18
C ILE A 79 7.36 2.40 -0.29
N ASN A 80 6.18 2.59 0.28
CA ASN A 80 5.37 3.79 0.05
C ASN A 80 5.31 4.72 1.28
N GLU A 81 5.33 4.15 2.47
CA GLU A 81 5.28 4.90 3.73
C GLU A 81 6.03 4.09 4.80
N VAL A 82 6.83 4.75 5.64
CA VAL A 82 7.52 4.11 6.77
C VAL A 82 7.33 4.91 8.05
N LEU A 83 7.06 4.23 9.14
CA LEU A 83 7.11 4.77 10.50
C LEU A 83 8.17 4.00 11.27
N PHE A 84 9.26 4.67 11.59
CA PHE A 84 10.41 4.12 12.33
C PHE A 84 10.59 4.75 13.71
N ASN A 85 9.84 5.81 14.04
CA ASN A 85 9.83 6.44 15.38
C ASN A 85 8.38 6.51 15.89
N PRO A 86 7.80 5.41 16.38
CA PRO A 86 6.39 5.36 16.77
C PRO A 86 6.16 6.12 18.08
N ARG A 87 4.92 6.58 18.30
CA ARG A 87 4.51 7.13 19.61
C ARG A 87 4.79 6.12 20.72
N SER A 88 4.96 6.60 21.96
CA SER A 88 5.10 5.71 23.12
C SER A 88 3.98 4.66 23.18
N GLY A 89 4.36 3.38 23.24
CA GLY A 89 3.44 2.23 23.20
C GLY A 89 2.84 1.96 21.81
N GLY A 90 3.38 2.58 20.75
CA GLY A 90 3.07 2.33 19.35
C GLY A 90 3.89 1.19 18.77
N VAL A 91 3.82 1.05 17.44
CA VAL A 91 4.54 0.05 16.67
C VAL A 91 4.99 0.65 15.34
N ASP A 92 6.11 0.16 14.84
CA ASP A 92 6.61 0.48 13.51
C ASP A 92 5.69 -0.07 12.44
N PHE A 93 5.77 0.53 11.25
CA PHE A 93 5.18 -0.08 10.08
C PHE A 93 5.95 0.28 8.81
N VAL A 94 5.82 -0.61 7.83
CA VAL A 94 6.23 -0.40 6.44
C VAL A 94 5.00 -0.60 5.57
N GLU A 95 4.59 0.41 4.84
CA GLU A 95 3.56 0.28 3.81
C GLU A 95 4.20 0.00 2.46
N VAL A 96 3.65 -0.97 1.75
CA VAL A 96 4.02 -1.30 0.38
C VAL A 96 2.88 -1.01 -0.58
N TYR A 97 3.21 -0.56 -1.78
CA TYR A 97 2.28 -0.27 -2.86
C TYR A 97 2.61 -1.11 -4.09
N ASN A 98 1.62 -1.83 -4.62
CA ASN A 98 1.76 -2.52 -5.90
C ASN A 98 1.52 -1.56 -7.05
N ARG A 99 2.61 -1.14 -7.71
CA ARG A 99 2.60 -0.27 -8.89
C ARG A 99 2.29 -1.02 -10.17
N SER A 100 2.46 -2.33 -10.19
CA SER A 100 2.20 -3.17 -11.36
C SER A 100 0.71 -3.47 -11.57
N SER A 101 0.38 -4.02 -12.73
CA SER A 101 -0.92 -4.61 -13.06
C SER A 101 -1.08 -6.05 -12.55
N LYS A 102 -0.07 -6.60 -11.86
CA LYS A 102 -0.03 -8.01 -11.44
C LYS A 102 -0.75 -8.25 -10.11
N PHE A 103 -1.32 -9.43 -9.95
CA PHE A 103 -1.68 -9.94 -8.62
C PHE A 103 -0.47 -10.60 -7.99
N LEU A 104 -0.07 -10.14 -6.81
CA LEU A 104 1.16 -10.58 -6.15
C LEU A 104 0.83 -11.26 -4.84
N ASN A 105 1.28 -12.50 -4.66
CA ASN A 105 1.12 -13.20 -3.38
C ASN A 105 2.37 -12.95 -2.51
N LEU A 106 2.16 -12.32 -1.36
CA LEU A 106 3.21 -11.91 -0.43
C LEU A 106 3.69 -13.05 0.48
N ARG A 107 3.13 -14.25 0.31
CA ARG A 107 3.57 -15.41 1.08
C ARG A 107 5.08 -15.61 0.94
N ASN A 108 5.77 -15.72 2.08
CA ASN A 108 7.23 -15.87 2.18
C ASN A 108 8.06 -14.70 1.63
N TRP A 109 7.44 -13.54 1.36
CA TRP A 109 8.19 -12.30 1.16
C TRP A 109 8.86 -11.88 2.46
N ARG A 110 9.84 -11.00 2.36
CA ARG A 110 10.68 -10.59 3.49
C ARG A 110 10.86 -9.09 3.51
N LEU A 111 10.78 -8.54 4.71
CA LEU A 111 11.45 -7.29 5.03
C LEU A 111 12.82 -7.61 5.61
N ALA A 112 13.80 -6.77 5.34
CA ALA A 112 15.14 -6.97 5.83
C ALA A 112 15.80 -5.63 6.14
N ASP A 113 16.85 -5.72 6.95
CA ASP A 113 17.79 -4.66 7.23
C ASP A 113 19.22 -5.23 7.21
N GLU A 114 20.21 -4.39 6.96
CA GLU A 114 21.61 -4.76 6.91
C GLU A 114 22.35 -4.12 8.08
N GLU A 115 22.88 -4.96 8.96
CA GLU A 115 23.73 -4.52 10.06
C GLU A 115 25.12 -5.12 9.87
N ALA A 116 26.15 -4.28 9.78
CA ALA A 116 27.54 -4.69 9.63
C ALA A 116 27.80 -5.70 8.47
N GLY A 117 27.11 -5.51 7.33
CA GLY A 117 27.24 -6.39 6.15
C GLY A 117 26.42 -7.68 6.22
N VAL A 118 25.57 -7.84 7.24
CA VAL A 118 24.69 -9.00 7.42
C VAL A 118 23.24 -8.59 7.18
N LEU A 119 22.65 -9.15 6.12
CA LEU A 119 21.25 -8.95 5.80
C LEU A 119 20.36 -9.80 6.73
N ARG A 120 19.75 -9.17 7.73
CA ARG A 120 18.79 -9.75 8.67
C ARG A 120 17.41 -9.73 8.05
N GLN A 121 16.69 -10.85 8.09
CA GLN A 121 15.44 -11.00 7.35
C GLN A 121 14.29 -11.39 8.27
N SER A 122 13.17 -10.68 8.11
CA SER A 122 11.91 -10.90 8.78
C SER A 122 10.85 -11.31 7.76
N ILE A 123 10.25 -12.48 7.96
CA ILE A 123 9.23 -13.00 7.04
C ILE A 123 7.95 -12.19 7.21
N VAL A 124 7.41 -11.67 6.10
CA VAL A 124 6.19 -10.87 6.10
C VAL A 124 5.00 -11.70 6.57
N GLY A 125 4.83 -12.90 6.03
CA GLY A 125 3.77 -13.82 6.47
C GLY A 125 3.91 -15.21 5.84
N ALA A 126 3.44 -16.22 6.56
CA ALA A 126 3.44 -17.62 6.11
C ALA A 126 2.18 -17.99 5.31
N GLU A 127 1.13 -17.18 5.44
CA GLU A 127 -0.18 -17.38 4.80
C GLU A 127 -0.26 -16.68 3.44
N ASN A 128 -1.23 -17.09 2.61
CA ASN A 128 -1.49 -16.41 1.35
C ASN A 128 -2.10 -15.03 1.61
N GLN A 129 -1.44 -13.99 1.12
CA GLN A 129 -1.92 -12.61 1.14
C GLN A 129 -1.69 -12.01 -0.23
N VAL A 130 -2.78 -11.72 -0.95
CA VAL A 130 -2.68 -11.13 -2.30
C VAL A 130 -2.69 -9.62 -2.19
N LEU A 131 -1.66 -8.99 -2.73
CA LEU A 131 -1.58 -7.57 -3.00
C LEU A 131 -2.04 -7.31 -4.44
N ARG A 132 -3.20 -6.69 -4.60
CA ARG A 132 -3.81 -6.41 -5.91
C ARG A 132 -3.13 -5.21 -6.59
N PRO A 133 -3.32 -5.05 -7.91
CA PRO A 133 -2.85 -3.86 -8.63
C PRO A 133 -3.35 -2.56 -7.97
N GLY A 134 -2.44 -1.61 -7.77
CA GLY A 134 -2.75 -0.31 -7.15
C GLY A 134 -3.17 -0.38 -5.67
N GLN A 135 -2.98 -1.53 -5.02
CA GLN A 135 -3.31 -1.70 -3.61
C GLN A 135 -2.13 -1.35 -2.71
N PHE A 136 -2.46 -0.77 -1.55
CA PHE A 136 -1.56 -0.57 -0.43
C PHE A 136 -1.74 -1.68 0.62
N LEU A 137 -0.65 -2.10 1.25
CA LEU A 137 -0.67 -3.02 2.39
C LEU A 137 0.35 -2.56 3.43
N VAL A 138 -0.09 -2.48 4.68
CA VAL A 138 0.70 -2.01 5.82
C VAL A 138 1.18 -3.22 6.60
N LEU A 139 2.50 -3.39 6.68
CA LEU A 139 3.17 -4.45 7.41
C LEU A 139 3.57 -3.93 8.78
N THR A 140 3.12 -4.59 9.84
CA THR A 140 3.41 -4.18 11.22
C THR A 140 3.32 -5.37 12.17
N THR A 141 3.97 -5.30 13.33
CA THR A 141 3.90 -6.37 14.35
C THR A 141 2.54 -6.46 15.02
N SER A 142 1.77 -5.36 15.08
CA SER A 142 0.46 -5.32 15.73
C SER A 142 -0.52 -4.37 15.01
N PRO A 143 -1.33 -4.90 14.07
CA PRO A 143 -2.40 -4.13 13.43
C PRO A 143 -3.37 -3.46 14.41
N THR A 144 -3.63 -4.10 15.55
CA THR A 144 -4.52 -3.57 16.59
C THR A 144 -3.91 -2.36 17.30
N THR A 145 -2.63 -2.43 17.66
CA THR A 145 -1.90 -1.29 18.24
C THR A 145 -1.80 -0.16 17.22
N LEU A 146 -1.45 -0.46 15.97
CA LEU A 146 -1.36 0.54 14.91
C LEU A 146 -2.70 1.27 14.72
N ARG A 147 -3.82 0.54 14.66
CA ARG A 147 -5.17 1.12 14.55
C ARG A 147 -5.53 2.01 15.74
N ALA A 148 -5.07 1.69 16.96
CA ALA A 148 -5.34 2.50 18.14
C ALA A 148 -4.63 3.87 18.07
N HIS A 149 -3.40 3.92 17.54
CA HIS A 149 -2.63 5.16 17.39
C HIS A 149 -2.99 5.96 16.13
N TYR A 150 -3.40 5.28 15.06
CA TYR A 150 -3.79 5.87 13.78
C TYR A 150 -5.23 5.44 13.38
N PRO A 151 -6.26 5.94 14.06
CA PRO A 151 -7.64 5.51 13.85
C PRO A 151 -8.20 5.89 12.47
N ARG A 152 -7.55 6.79 11.74
CA ARG A 152 -7.92 7.18 10.37
C ARG A 152 -7.37 6.25 9.29
N GLY A 153 -6.46 5.34 9.65
CA GLY A 153 -5.93 4.36 8.71
C GLY A 153 -6.99 3.36 8.21
N VAL A 154 -6.66 2.61 7.18
CA VAL A 154 -7.55 1.59 6.60
C VAL A 154 -7.12 0.22 7.14
N SER A 155 -7.68 -0.21 8.27
CA SER A 155 -7.23 -1.45 8.95
C SER A 155 -7.41 -2.72 8.15
N GLU A 156 -8.30 -2.73 7.16
CA GLU A 156 -8.46 -3.84 6.22
C GLU A 156 -7.19 -4.07 5.39
N ARG A 157 -6.28 -3.10 5.36
CA ARG A 157 -4.95 -3.18 4.72
C ARG A 157 -3.82 -3.40 5.72
N PHE A 158 -4.11 -3.57 7.01
CA PHE A 158 -3.08 -3.83 8.01
C PHE A 158 -2.85 -5.33 8.12
N TYR A 159 -1.59 -5.74 7.99
CA TYR A 159 -1.17 -7.12 7.96
C TYR A 159 -0.12 -7.38 9.03
N THR A 160 -0.36 -8.40 9.85
CA THR A 160 0.59 -8.82 10.87
C THR A 160 1.83 -9.39 10.21
N SER A 161 2.98 -8.79 10.50
CA SER A 161 4.27 -9.12 9.91
C SER A 161 5.35 -9.19 10.98
N ALA A 162 6.35 -10.05 10.78
CA ALA A 162 7.63 -9.83 11.44
C ALA A 162 8.28 -8.58 10.82
N MET A 163 8.95 -7.77 11.62
CA MET A 163 9.61 -6.55 11.17
C MET A 163 11.13 -6.70 11.36
N PRO A 164 11.95 -6.09 10.48
CA PRO A 164 13.37 -5.93 10.74
C PRO A 164 13.59 -4.99 11.94
N SER A 165 14.84 -4.79 12.34
CA SER A 165 15.14 -3.66 13.23
C SER A 165 14.89 -2.36 12.48
N MET A 166 14.18 -1.43 13.11
CA MET A 166 13.96 -0.09 12.56
C MET A 166 14.35 0.95 13.61
N PRO A 167 15.65 1.30 13.74
CA PRO A 167 16.09 2.34 14.67
C PRO A 167 15.44 3.70 14.37
N ASP A 168 15.28 4.51 15.42
CA ASP A 168 14.63 5.82 15.35
C ASP A 168 15.48 6.88 14.62
N ASP A 169 16.81 6.71 14.56
CA ASP A 169 17.78 7.67 14.03
C ASP A 169 18.06 7.45 12.53
N GLU A 170 18.61 6.30 12.17
CA GLU A 170 18.87 5.93 10.77
C GLU A 170 18.76 4.42 10.57
N GLY A 171 18.40 4.00 9.36
CA GLY A 171 18.27 2.58 9.07
C GLY A 171 17.90 2.28 7.63
N GLU A 172 17.61 1.02 7.38
CA GLU A 172 17.20 0.55 6.07
C GLU A 172 16.02 -0.40 6.14
N VAL A 173 15.19 -0.32 5.10
CA VAL A 173 14.10 -1.26 4.86
C VAL A 173 14.31 -1.83 3.46
N VAL A 174 14.59 -3.12 3.40
CA VAL A 174 14.77 -3.88 2.16
C VAL A 174 13.56 -4.79 1.95
N LEU A 175 12.91 -4.66 0.80
CA LEU A 175 11.78 -5.51 0.41
C LEU A 175 12.25 -6.58 -0.57
N LEU A 176 12.10 -7.86 -0.18
CA LEU A 176 12.46 -9.01 -0.98
C LEU A 176 11.24 -9.89 -1.27
N ASP A 177 11.19 -10.45 -2.46
CA ASP A 177 10.19 -11.46 -2.83
C ASP A 177 10.49 -12.85 -2.22
N SER A 178 9.65 -13.83 -2.52
CA SER A 178 9.84 -15.21 -2.06
C SER A 178 11.08 -15.93 -2.61
N LEU A 179 11.73 -15.38 -3.64
CA LEU A 179 12.94 -15.90 -4.28
C LEU A 179 14.19 -15.07 -3.90
N PHE A 180 14.08 -14.18 -2.91
CA PHE A 180 15.14 -13.27 -2.47
C PHE A 180 15.55 -12.24 -3.54
N GLN A 181 14.70 -11.96 -4.52
CA GLN A 181 14.90 -10.86 -5.45
C GLN A 181 14.57 -9.54 -4.76
N LEU A 182 15.44 -8.55 -4.97
CA LEU A 182 15.22 -7.18 -4.50
C LEU A 182 14.08 -6.52 -5.30
N LEU A 183 13.04 -6.12 -4.58
CA LEU A 183 11.91 -5.37 -5.14
C LEU A 183 12.12 -3.86 -4.96
N ASP A 184 12.44 -3.45 -3.74
CA ASP A 184 12.71 -2.06 -3.39
C ASP A 184 13.57 -1.96 -2.11
N ARG A 185 14.22 -0.82 -1.91
CA ARG A 185 15.04 -0.53 -0.74
C ARG A 185 14.98 0.95 -0.41
N LEU A 186 14.66 1.25 0.84
CA LEU A 186 14.72 2.59 1.42
C LEU A 186 15.85 2.63 2.46
N ASP A 187 16.79 3.55 2.27
CA ASP A 187 17.70 4.00 3.33
C ASP A 187 17.07 5.27 3.93
N TYR A 188 16.67 5.21 5.20
CA TYR A 188 15.98 6.32 5.89
C TYR A 188 16.86 6.92 6.99
N ASP A 189 16.57 8.17 7.33
CA ASP A 189 17.27 8.97 8.33
C ASP A 189 16.26 9.96 8.94
N GLU A 190 16.34 10.20 10.26
CA GLU A 190 15.46 11.11 10.99
C GLU A 190 15.46 12.52 10.39
N ASP A 191 16.60 13.01 9.88
CA ASP A 191 16.71 14.32 9.24
C ASP A 191 15.87 14.42 7.96
N MET A 192 15.38 13.32 7.39
CA MET A 192 14.44 13.33 6.27
C MET A 192 13.09 13.94 6.67
N HIS A 193 12.78 13.98 7.96
CA HIS A 193 11.63 14.72 8.45
C HIS A 193 11.80 16.23 8.28
N SER A 194 10.66 16.92 8.27
CA SER A 194 10.64 18.37 8.20
C SER A 194 11.20 18.97 9.49
N ALA A 195 12.26 19.77 9.38
CA ALA A 195 12.82 20.56 10.47
C ALA A 195 11.84 21.56 11.13
N LEU A 196 10.60 21.66 10.63
CA LEU A 196 9.51 22.43 11.24
C LEU A 196 8.66 21.62 12.22
N LEU A 197 8.88 20.32 12.35
CA LEU A 197 8.24 19.50 13.36
C LEU A 197 8.82 19.81 14.73
N GLU A 198 7.95 20.00 15.72
CA GLU A 198 8.37 20.14 17.12
C GLU A 198 8.67 18.78 17.77
N ASP A 199 8.04 17.73 17.25
CA ASP A 199 8.13 16.35 17.72
C ASP A 199 7.91 15.40 16.54
N GLU A 200 8.84 14.47 16.34
CA GLU A 200 8.84 13.48 15.27
C GLU A 200 8.20 12.15 15.71
N ASN A 201 7.90 11.99 17.00
CA ASN A 201 7.25 10.79 17.52
C ASN A 201 5.89 10.57 16.85
N GLY A 202 5.76 9.45 16.15
CA GLY A 202 4.56 9.06 15.44
C GLY A 202 4.33 9.79 14.13
N VAL A 203 5.38 10.36 13.53
CA VAL A 203 5.34 10.95 12.19
C VAL A 203 5.98 9.98 11.20
N SER A 204 5.24 9.58 10.18
CA SER A 204 5.79 8.72 9.11
C SER A 204 6.46 9.55 8.00
N LEU A 205 7.36 8.90 7.26
CA LEU A 205 7.85 9.37 5.96
C LEU A 205 6.97 8.80 4.85
N GLU A 206 6.44 9.68 4.00
CA GLU A 206 5.60 9.37 2.86
C GLU A 206 6.39 9.58 1.55
N ARG A 207 6.32 8.59 0.64
CA ARG A 207 6.82 8.73 -0.73
C ARG A 207 6.00 9.75 -1.50
N LEU A 208 6.66 10.62 -2.27
CA LEU A 208 6.06 11.69 -3.07
C LEU A 208 5.72 11.26 -4.49
N SER A 209 6.63 10.56 -5.16
CA SER A 209 6.51 10.11 -6.54
C SER A 209 6.89 8.64 -6.67
N LEU A 210 6.04 7.90 -7.39
CA LEU A 210 6.27 6.50 -7.72
C LEU A 210 7.27 6.31 -8.87
N GLU A 211 7.58 7.38 -9.61
CA GLU A 211 8.49 7.38 -10.75
C GLU A 211 9.92 7.78 -10.36
N GLN A 212 10.06 8.58 -9.31
CA GLN A 212 11.37 8.93 -8.76
C GLN A 212 11.95 7.74 -7.98
N GLY A 213 13.25 7.50 -8.13
CA GLY A 213 13.96 6.45 -7.41
C GLY A 213 13.81 6.58 -5.90
N THR A 214 13.73 5.44 -5.21
CA THR A 214 13.41 5.35 -3.78
C THR A 214 14.36 6.17 -2.90
N ASN A 215 15.68 6.06 -3.09
CA ASN A 215 16.65 6.76 -2.24
C ASN A 215 16.98 8.21 -2.69
N HIS A 216 16.17 8.80 -3.56
CA HIS A 216 16.21 10.26 -3.70
C HIS A 216 15.57 10.88 -2.46
N ARG A 217 16.38 11.56 -1.62
CA ARG A 217 15.90 12.23 -0.40
C ARG A 217 14.71 13.17 -0.64
N SER A 218 14.70 13.85 -1.79
CA SER A 218 13.60 14.73 -2.20
C SER A 218 12.30 14.00 -2.56
N ASN A 219 12.28 12.67 -2.54
CA ASN A 219 11.12 11.83 -2.83
C ASN A 219 10.35 11.45 -1.56
N TRP A 220 10.79 11.92 -0.39
CA TRP A 220 10.20 11.59 0.89
C TRP A 220 9.90 12.86 1.67
N MET A 221 8.81 12.82 2.41
CA MET A 221 8.35 13.96 3.21
C MET A 221 7.61 13.46 4.43
N SER A 222 7.67 14.20 5.54
CA SER A 222 6.82 13.94 6.71
C SER A 222 5.34 13.96 6.34
N ALA A 223 4.59 12.99 6.85
CA ALA A 223 3.14 12.97 6.77
C ALA A 223 2.50 14.21 7.41
N ALA A 224 1.39 14.66 6.84
CA ALA A 224 0.72 15.88 7.30
C ALA A 224 0.07 15.69 8.69
N ALA A 225 0.21 16.70 9.56
CA ALA A 225 -0.50 16.76 10.84
C ALA A 225 -2.03 16.60 10.68
N GLN A 226 -2.61 17.12 9.58
CA GLN A 226 -4.04 17.04 9.29
C GLN A 226 -4.50 15.62 8.91
N ALA A 227 -3.60 14.74 8.49
CA ALA A 227 -3.86 13.30 8.33
C ALA A 227 -3.70 12.52 9.65
N GLY A 228 -3.14 13.16 10.69
CA GLY A 228 -2.81 12.51 11.95
C GLY A 228 -1.37 12.01 12.01
N TYR A 229 -0.48 12.58 11.18
CA TYR A 229 0.95 12.29 11.09
C TYR A 229 1.32 10.92 10.48
N ALA A 230 0.34 10.20 9.92
CA ALA A 230 0.57 9.04 9.06
C ALA A 230 -0.68 8.75 8.21
N THR A 231 -0.52 8.03 7.10
CA THR A 231 -1.59 7.63 6.17
C THR A 231 -1.72 6.12 5.97
N PRO A 232 -1.56 5.27 7.00
CA PRO A 232 -1.46 3.83 6.80
C PRO A 232 -2.74 3.28 6.16
N GLY A 233 -2.56 2.64 5.02
CA GLY A 233 -3.59 1.99 4.23
C GLY A 233 -4.31 2.91 3.26
N TYR A 234 -3.88 4.15 3.01
CA TYR A 234 -4.48 4.99 1.97
C TYR A 234 -3.45 5.91 1.32
N ALA A 235 -3.87 6.67 0.31
CA ALA A 235 -2.95 7.52 -0.43
C ALA A 235 -2.26 8.55 0.46
N ASN A 236 -0.94 8.63 0.34
CA ASN A 236 -0.08 9.62 1.00
C ASN A 236 -0.61 11.04 0.82
N THR A 237 -0.55 11.84 1.87
CA THR A 237 -1.00 13.24 1.85
C THR A 237 -0.19 14.11 0.90
N GLN A 238 1.06 13.74 0.67
CA GLN A 238 1.99 14.52 -0.14
C GLN A 238 2.04 14.10 -1.62
N ASN A 239 1.32 13.03 -1.99
CA ASN A 239 1.34 12.50 -3.35
C ASN A 239 0.60 13.43 -4.34
N ALA A 240 1.38 14.05 -5.23
CA ALA A 240 0.87 14.98 -6.24
C ALA A 240 0.19 14.29 -7.44
N GLU A 241 0.47 13.01 -7.69
CA GLU A 241 0.02 12.25 -8.88
C GLU A 241 -1.50 11.95 -8.85
N LEU A 242 -2.15 12.06 -7.69
CA LEU A 242 -3.59 11.86 -7.53
C LEU A 242 -4.43 13.12 -7.83
N PHE A 243 -3.80 14.26 -8.09
CA PHE A 243 -4.47 15.51 -8.46
C PHE A 243 -4.53 15.70 -9.98
N THR A 244 -5.44 14.97 -10.64
CA THR A 244 -5.77 15.15 -12.07
C THR A 244 -6.70 16.35 -12.33
N GLY A 245 -6.40 17.50 -11.72
CA GLY A 245 -7.16 18.74 -11.91
C GLY A 245 -6.40 19.74 -12.77
N LEU A 246 -6.95 20.11 -13.94
CA LEU A 246 -6.43 21.08 -14.91
C LEU A 246 -6.38 22.53 -14.38
N ALA A 247 -5.62 22.79 -13.31
CA ALA A 247 -5.16 24.13 -12.96
C ALA A 247 -3.65 24.18 -13.20
N PRO A 248 -3.13 25.15 -13.98
CA PRO A 248 -1.69 25.23 -14.28
C PRO A 248 -0.84 25.45 -13.02
N VAL A 249 -1.45 25.99 -11.96
CA VAL A 249 -0.91 26.05 -10.60
C VAL A 249 -2.07 25.82 -9.61
N LEU A 250 -1.95 24.84 -8.74
CA LEU A 250 -2.90 24.52 -7.66
C LEU A 250 -2.19 24.76 -6.32
N ALA A 251 -2.81 25.53 -5.43
CA ALA A 251 -2.36 25.64 -4.04
C ALA A 251 -3.43 25.06 -3.11
N ALA A 252 -3.08 24.03 -2.33
CA ALA A 252 -4.00 23.35 -1.43
C ALA A 252 -3.34 23.04 -0.07
N PRO A 253 -3.97 23.39 1.05
CA PRO A 253 -5.14 24.27 1.18
C PRO A 253 -4.78 25.73 0.85
N ARG A 254 -5.76 26.51 0.36
CA ARG A 254 -5.56 27.93 0.00
C ARG A 254 -5.27 28.85 1.19
N VAL A 255 -5.67 28.43 2.39
CA VAL A 255 -5.46 29.15 3.63
C VAL A 255 -4.80 28.19 4.61
N PHE A 256 -3.69 28.64 5.18
CA PHE A 256 -2.96 27.93 6.21
C PHE A 256 -2.47 28.94 7.26
N VAL A 257 -2.31 28.49 8.49
CA VAL A 257 -1.85 29.29 9.63
C VAL A 257 -0.71 28.51 10.31
N PRO A 258 0.55 28.84 10.00
CA PRO A 258 1.70 28.23 10.66
C PRO A 258 1.62 28.39 12.17
N GLY A 259 1.92 27.32 12.92
CA GLY A 259 1.83 27.31 14.39
C GLY A 259 0.41 27.23 14.95
N SER A 260 -0.61 27.05 14.12
CA SER A 260 -1.97 26.78 14.61
C SER A 260 -2.19 25.29 14.82
N GLY A 261 -2.78 24.90 15.97
CA GLY A 261 -3.21 23.52 16.22
C GLY A 261 -4.53 23.13 15.56
N LEU A 262 -5.23 24.07 14.91
CA LEU A 262 -6.61 23.90 14.44
C LEU A 262 -6.79 24.12 12.93
N MET A 263 -5.84 24.79 12.26
CA MET A 263 -5.89 25.07 10.83
C MET A 263 -4.71 24.37 10.13
N PRO A 264 -4.78 24.17 8.81
CA PRO A 264 -3.63 23.68 8.06
C PRO A 264 -2.40 24.56 8.31
N GLN A 265 -1.22 23.96 8.49
CA GLN A 265 -0.01 24.72 8.84
C GLN A 265 0.89 25.03 7.65
N PHE A 266 0.62 24.42 6.50
CA PHE A 266 1.32 24.64 5.23
C PHE A 266 0.35 24.59 4.05
N THR A 267 0.83 24.99 2.88
CA THR A 267 0.14 24.82 1.59
C THR A 267 1.08 24.12 0.61
N GLN A 268 0.56 23.17 -0.15
CA GLN A 268 1.27 22.54 -1.24
C GLN A 268 0.92 23.26 -2.55
N VAL A 269 1.94 23.62 -3.32
CA VAL A 269 1.78 24.25 -4.64
C VAL A 269 2.20 23.26 -5.73
N SER A 270 1.23 22.75 -6.48
CA SER A 270 1.43 21.82 -7.60
C SER A 270 1.26 22.57 -8.92
N TYR A 271 2.09 22.29 -9.93
CA TYR A 271 2.03 22.99 -11.22
C TYR A 271 2.46 22.12 -12.39
N THR A 272 2.00 22.45 -13.59
CA THR A 272 2.43 21.81 -14.85
C THR A 272 2.85 22.90 -15.85
N LEU A 273 4.11 22.86 -16.28
CA LEU A 273 4.63 23.80 -17.28
C LEU A 273 4.45 23.19 -18.68
N GLN A 274 3.67 23.85 -19.55
CA GLN A 274 3.35 23.33 -20.88
C GLN A 274 4.44 23.53 -21.93
N GLN A 275 5.51 24.29 -21.63
CA GLN A 275 6.59 24.59 -22.57
C GLN A 275 7.96 24.49 -21.90
N GLY A 276 8.94 23.94 -22.63
CA GLY A 276 10.35 23.95 -22.21
C GLY A 276 10.89 25.38 -22.12
N GLY A 277 11.62 25.68 -21.04
CA GLY A 277 12.19 27.01 -20.80
C GLY A 277 11.33 27.96 -19.94
N ALA A 278 10.16 27.51 -19.47
CA ALA A 278 9.40 28.24 -18.47
C ALA A 278 10.04 28.10 -17.08
N TYR A 279 10.07 29.20 -16.31
CA TYR A 279 10.47 29.20 -14.90
C TYR A 279 9.30 29.68 -14.05
N LEU A 280 9.10 29.03 -12.90
CA LEU A 280 8.11 29.41 -11.90
C LEU A 280 8.80 30.30 -10.87
N THR A 281 8.22 31.47 -10.59
CA THR A 281 8.65 32.30 -9.46
C THR A 281 7.57 32.30 -8.39
N LEU A 282 7.91 31.88 -7.18
CA LEU A 282 7.00 31.88 -6.04
C LEU A 282 7.32 33.06 -5.12
N LEU A 283 6.36 33.97 -5.00
CA LEU A 283 6.48 35.18 -4.18
C LEU A 283 5.59 35.08 -2.95
N VAL A 284 6.19 35.32 -1.78
CA VAL A 284 5.44 35.58 -0.55
C VAL A 284 5.22 37.08 -0.46
N VAL A 285 3.96 37.51 -0.39
CA VAL A 285 3.58 38.93 -0.26
C VAL A 285 2.80 39.15 1.03
N ASP A 286 2.94 40.34 1.62
CA ASP A 286 2.11 40.74 2.76
C ASP A 286 0.72 41.21 2.30
N ARG A 287 -0.16 41.52 3.26
CA ARG A 287 -1.52 42.04 3.02
C ARG A 287 -1.57 43.37 2.25
N SER A 288 -0.46 44.10 2.15
CA SER A 288 -0.33 45.33 1.35
C SER A 288 0.28 45.08 -0.04
N GLY A 289 0.51 43.82 -0.41
CA GLY A 289 1.10 43.42 -1.69
C GLY A 289 2.62 43.60 -1.75
N ARG A 290 3.29 43.92 -0.63
CA ARG A 290 4.75 44.06 -0.62
C ARG A 290 5.38 42.67 -0.58
N ARG A 291 6.38 42.46 -1.44
CA ARG A 291 7.17 41.22 -1.46
C ARG A 291 7.95 41.05 -0.16
N VAL A 292 7.71 39.94 0.52
CA VAL A 292 8.39 39.51 1.74
C VAL A 292 9.55 38.57 1.39
N LYS A 293 9.31 37.60 0.50
CA LYS A 293 10.31 36.58 0.14
C LYS A 293 10.06 36.04 -1.28
N THR A 294 11.14 35.60 -1.94
CA THR A 294 11.09 34.79 -3.16
C THR A 294 11.53 33.38 -2.78
N LEU A 295 10.75 32.36 -3.11
CA LEU A 295 11.01 30.96 -2.74
C LEU A 295 11.68 30.17 -3.87
N LEU A 296 11.31 30.48 -5.12
CA LEU A 296 11.84 29.95 -6.37
C LEU A 296 11.93 31.12 -7.36
#